data_AF-A0A8K0Y5E7-F1
#
_entry.id   AF-A0A8K0Y5E7-F1
#
_cell.length_a   1.000
_cell.length_b   1.000
_cell.length_c   1.000
_cell.angle_alpha   90.00
_cell.angle_beta   90.00
_cell.angle_gamma   90.00
#
_symmetry.space_group_name_H-M   'P 1'
#
loop_
_entity.id
_entity.type
_entity.pdbx_description
1 polymer ?
#
loop_
_entity_poly.entity_id
_entity_poly.type
_entity_poly.pdbx_seq_one_letter_code
_entity_poly.pdbx_strand_id
1 'polypeptide(L)'
;MANKTCVSIGVRSVAKLVTSLRKALNKADYAELRLDFLNPTQIPYCLNIVKPHLKRCICTLRPKSEGGKFSGTETERISILKLIAEFNPYLLDVEYNTLRKNKSLHQYLKRTRANILISWHDFSKTPSEKTLRSMARKMSGFSKNIKIVTTAKAINDTLRILKLYKGMSHRSNLIAFAMGDYGRMSRILCTRLGSPFTYVSLGKPVAPGQFSLDEMASIFKLQK
;
A
#
# COMPACT_ATOMS: atom_id res chain seq x y z
N MET A 1 -4.54 -15.58 14.12
CA MET A 1 -3.70 -14.68 13.30
C MET A 1 -3.64 -13.32 13.97
N ALA A 2 -2.46 -12.72 14.13
CA ALA A 2 -2.34 -11.38 14.74
C ALA A 2 -2.83 -10.31 13.76
N ASN A 3 -3.72 -9.43 14.20
CA ASN A 3 -4.22 -8.34 13.37
C ASN A 3 -3.15 -7.24 13.25
N LYS A 4 -2.35 -7.27 12.18
CA LYS A 4 -1.26 -6.32 11.96
C LYS A 4 -1.74 -5.03 11.29
N THR A 5 -1.06 -3.93 11.60
CA THR A 5 -1.36 -2.59 11.06
C THR A 5 -0.19 -1.97 10.32
N CYS A 6 -0.51 -1.17 9.31
CA CYS A 6 0.44 -0.34 8.57
C CYS A 6 -0.02 1.11 8.60
N VAL A 7 0.78 1.99 9.19
CA VAL A 7 0.48 3.42 9.25
C VAL A 7 0.93 4.12 7.98
N SER A 8 0.03 4.78 7.26
CA SER A 8 0.40 5.62 6.10
C SER A 8 0.90 7.00 6.53
N ILE A 9 2.10 7.39 6.07
CA ILE A 9 2.74 8.67 6.39
C ILE A 9 2.92 9.48 5.12
N GLY A 10 2.03 10.47 4.90
CA GLY A 10 2.12 11.43 3.80
C GLY A 10 2.35 12.85 4.32
N VAL A 11 3.61 13.28 4.35
CA VAL A 11 4.02 14.61 4.84
C VAL A 11 5.01 15.25 3.88
N ARG A 12 5.03 16.59 3.85
CA ARG A 12 5.79 17.38 2.87
C ARG A 12 7.25 17.69 3.27
N SER A 13 7.75 17.16 4.39
CA SER A 13 9.14 17.37 4.80
C SER A 13 9.77 16.12 5.38
N VAL A 14 11.06 15.94 5.14
CA VAL A 14 11.84 14.80 5.64
C VAL A 14 11.83 14.74 7.17
N ALA A 15 12.01 15.87 7.85
CA ALA A 15 11.98 15.94 9.32
C ALA A 15 10.64 15.45 9.91
N LYS A 16 9.52 15.86 9.32
CA LYS A 16 8.19 15.40 9.73
C LYS A 16 7.99 13.91 9.42
N LEU A 17 8.54 13.43 8.31
CA LEU A 17 8.46 12.01 7.94
C LEU A 17 9.19 11.15 8.97
N VAL A 18 10.44 11.50 9.31
CA VAL A 18 11.24 10.79 10.32
C VAL A 18 10.55 10.78 11.67
N THR A 19 10.02 11.93 12.11
CA THR A 19 9.29 12.03 13.38
C THR A 19 8.03 11.16 13.39
N SER A 20 7.26 11.18 12.30
CA SER A 20 6.04 10.38 12.16
C SER A 20 6.35 8.89 12.06
N LEU A 21 7.46 8.52 11.41
CA LEU A 21 7.93 7.15 11.26
C LEU A 21 8.26 6.54 12.62
N ARG A 22 9.00 7.25 13.46
CA ARG A 22 9.31 6.80 14.82
C ARG A 22 8.04 6.59 15.64
N LYS A 23 7.10 7.55 15.61
CA LYS A 23 5.81 7.44 16.29
C LYS A 23 4.99 6.24 15.78
N ALA A 24 4.95 6.02 14.46
CA ALA A 24 4.24 4.91 13.85
C ALA A 24 4.81 3.56 14.26
N LEU A 25 6.12 3.36 14.14
CA LEU A 25 6.77 2.06 14.41
C LEU A 25 6.79 1.68 15.89
N ASN A 26 6.53 2.63 16.80
CA ASN A 26 6.33 2.35 18.23
C ASN A 26 4.97 1.70 18.53
N LYS A 27 3.97 1.86 17.66
CA LYS A 27 2.59 1.41 17.90
C LYS A 27 2.03 0.46 16.83
N ALA A 28 2.60 0.46 15.63
CA ALA A 28 2.15 -0.33 14.50
C ALA A 28 3.25 -1.26 14.00
N ASP A 29 2.88 -2.37 13.36
CA ASP A 29 3.82 -3.34 12.81
C ASP A 29 4.68 -2.74 11.69
N TYR A 30 4.03 -1.98 10.81
CA TYR A 30 4.64 -1.40 9.61
C TYR A 30 4.31 0.08 9.45
N ALA A 31 5.09 0.76 8.62
CA ALA A 31 4.81 2.13 8.16
C ALA A 31 4.92 2.22 6.63
N GLU A 32 3.95 2.86 5.98
CA GLU A 32 4.02 3.22 4.57
C GLU A 32 4.57 4.64 4.44
N LEU A 33 5.73 4.77 3.79
CA LEU A 33 6.34 6.04 3.45
C LEU A 33 5.78 6.50 2.11
N ARG A 34 4.85 7.48 2.14
CA ARG A 34 4.32 8.14 0.94
C ARG A 34 5.31 9.18 0.45
N LEU A 35 6.37 8.72 -0.20
CA LEU A 35 7.47 9.53 -0.71
C LEU A 35 7.00 10.51 -1.80
N ASP A 36 5.84 10.25 -2.42
CA ASP A 36 5.20 11.14 -3.38
C ASP A 36 4.74 12.49 -2.78
N PHE A 37 4.75 12.65 -1.45
CA PHE A 37 4.49 13.94 -0.79
C PHE A 37 5.73 14.81 -0.62
N LEU A 38 6.93 14.24 -0.78
CA LEU A 38 8.19 14.98 -0.71
C LEU A 38 8.54 15.58 -2.08
N ASN A 39 9.42 16.58 -2.07
CA ASN A 39 10.07 16.98 -3.31
C ASN A 39 10.96 15.81 -3.80
N PRO A 40 10.91 15.43 -5.10
CA PRO A 40 11.72 14.34 -5.65
C PRO A 40 13.21 14.42 -5.29
N THR A 41 13.78 15.63 -5.26
CA THR A 41 15.20 15.85 -4.95
C THR A 41 15.58 15.48 -3.51
N GLN A 42 14.60 15.45 -2.59
CA GLN A 42 14.80 15.11 -1.19
C GLN A 42 14.72 13.61 -0.91
N ILE A 43 14.20 12.80 -1.84
CA ILE A 43 13.97 11.37 -1.63
C ILE A 43 15.28 10.61 -1.35
N PRO A 44 16.39 10.80 -2.10
CA PRO A 44 17.65 10.12 -1.79
C PRO A 44 18.16 10.42 -0.38
N TYR A 45 18.10 11.69 0.05
CA TYR A 45 18.48 12.09 1.40
C TYR A 45 17.56 11.46 2.46
N CYS A 46 16.25 11.47 2.23
CA CYS A 46 15.27 10.83 3.10
C CYS A 46 15.55 9.34 3.28
N LEU A 47 15.81 8.59 2.19
CA LEU A 47 16.08 7.16 2.22
C LEU A 47 17.31 6.82 3.05
N ASN A 48 18.37 7.63 2.98
CA ASN A 48 19.56 7.47 3.81
C ASN A 48 19.25 7.62 5.30
N ILE A 49 18.45 8.62 5.69
CA ILE A 49 18.08 8.83 7.09
C ILE A 49 17.21 7.69 7.63
N VAL A 50 16.22 7.23 6.85
CA VAL A 50 15.28 6.20 7.31
C VAL A 50 15.79 4.77 7.12
N LYS A 51 16.99 4.59 6.53
CA LYS A 51 17.61 3.28 6.23
C LYS A 51 17.53 2.28 7.39
N PRO A 52 17.80 2.65 8.66
CA PRO A 52 17.70 1.71 9.79
C PRO A 52 16.29 1.13 10.02
N HIS A 53 15.25 1.81 9.55
CA HIS A 53 13.85 1.42 9.75
C HIS A 53 13.24 0.71 8.55
N LEU A 54 13.91 0.70 7.39
CA LEU A 54 13.31 0.29 6.11
C LEU A 54 12.81 -1.15 6.08
N LYS A 55 13.34 -2.04 6.92
CA LYS A 55 12.87 -3.44 7.06
C LYS A 55 11.47 -3.58 7.66
N ARG A 56 10.86 -2.49 8.12
CA ARG A 56 9.45 -2.40 8.52
C ARG A 56 8.66 -1.38 7.69
N CYS A 57 9.26 -0.86 6.62
CA CYS A 57 8.66 0.19 5.80
C CYS A 57 8.19 -0.32 4.44
N ILE A 58 7.00 0.10 4.04
CA ILE A 58 6.53 0.04 2.66
C ILE A 58 6.90 1.38 2.02
N CYS A 59 7.79 1.40 1.04
CA CYS A 59 8.09 2.61 0.29
C CYS A 59 7.12 2.74 -0.89
N THR A 60 6.44 3.88 -1.00
CA THR A 60 5.44 4.12 -2.05
C THR A 60 5.72 5.46 -2.72
N LEU A 61 5.88 5.44 -4.04
CA LEU A 61 6.04 6.63 -4.89
C LEU A 61 4.87 6.71 -5.88
N ARG A 62 3.69 7.01 -5.33
CA ARG A 62 2.41 6.98 -6.05
C ARG A 62 2.35 8.08 -7.13
N PRO A 63 2.04 7.77 -8.40
CA PRO A 63 1.82 8.78 -9.43
C PRO A 63 0.45 9.44 -9.26
N LYS A 64 0.29 10.64 -9.85
CA LYS A 64 -0.99 11.39 -9.84
C LYS A 64 -2.16 10.60 -10.43
N SER A 65 -1.91 9.78 -11.45
CA SER A 65 -2.92 8.93 -12.11
C SER A 65 -3.56 7.88 -11.20
N GLU A 66 -2.92 7.54 -10.08
CA GLU A 66 -3.48 6.67 -9.04
C GLU A 66 -3.60 7.41 -7.70
N GLY A 67 -3.90 8.71 -7.72
CA GLY A 67 -4.21 9.50 -6.51
C GLY A 67 -2.99 9.91 -5.67
N GLY A 68 -1.78 9.80 -6.24
CA GLY A 68 -0.54 10.27 -5.62
C GLY A 68 -0.29 11.76 -5.81
N LYS A 69 0.78 12.25 -5.17
CA LYS A 69 1.19 13.67 -5.23
C LYS A 69 2.55 13.89 -5.89
N PHE A 70 3.14 12.86 -6.50
CA PHE A 70 4.45 12.95 -7.11
C PHE A 70 4.49 14.07 -8.16
N SER A 71 5.40 15.02 -8.00
CA SER A 71 5.45 16.25 -8.79
C SER A 71 6.34 16.16 -10.03
N GLY A 72 7.19 15.14 -10.11
CA GLY A 72 8.15 14.94 -11.20
C GLY A 72 7.60 14.23 -12.44
N THR A 73 8.48 13.94 -13.40
CA THR A 73 8.13 13.19 -14.63
C THR A 73 8.08 11.69 -14.38
N GLU A 74 7.40 10.92 -15.25
CA GLU A 74 7.37 9.45 -15.11
C GLU A 74 8.77 8.83 -15.25
N THR A 75 9.62 9.37 -16.13
CA THR A 75 11.01 8.93 -16.28
C THR A 75 11.81 9.14 -14.99
N GLU A 76 11.68 10.30 -14.37
CA GLU A 76 12.28 10.59 -13.07
C GLU A 76 11.75 9.65 -11.98
N ARG A 77 10.43 9.44 -11.95
CA ARG A 77 9.79 8.52 -11.00
C ARG A 77 10.35 7.10 -11.12
N ILE A 78 10.52 6.61 -12.35
CA ILE A 78 11.09 5.28 -12.61
C ILE A 78 12.52 5.19 -12.10
N SER A 79 13.35 6.23 -12.30
CA SER A 79 14.71 6.28 -11.75
C SER A 79 14.71 6.25 -10.22
N ILE A 80 13.79 6.97 -9.57
CA ILE A 80 13.66 6.96 -8.11
C ILE A 80 13.13 5.61 -7.62
N LEU A 81 12.21 4.94 -8.33
CA LEU A 81 11.77 3.59 -7.98
C LEU A 81 12.93 2.59 -8.00
N LYS A 82 13.81 2.67 -9.00
CA LYS A 82 15.04 1.85 -9.06
C LYS A 82 15.95 2.13 -7.86
N LEU A 83 16.16 3.40 -7.53
CA LEU A 83 16.93 3.80 -6.35
C LEU A 83 16.32 3.22 -5.06
N ILE A 84 15.01 3.36 -4.85
CA ILE A 84 14.33 2.82 -3.66
C ILE A 84 14.53 1.29 -3.55
N ALA A 85 14.54 0.58 -4.68
CA ALA A 85 14.77 -0.87 -4.71
C ALA A 85 16.15 -1.25 -4.15
N GLU A 86 17.20 -0.46 -4.41
CA GLU A 86 18.55 -0.69 -3.87
C GLU A 86 18.61 -0.54 -2.35
N PHE A 87 17.74 0.27 -1.76
CA PHE A 87 17.61 0.40 -0.30
C PHE A 87 16.88 -0.78 0.35
N ASN A 88 16.30 -1.69 -0.45
CA ASN A 88 15.68 -2.94 -0.03
C ASN A 88 14.72 -2.81 1.19
N PRO A 89 13.63 -2.02 1.05
CA PRO A 89 12.61 -1.89 2.09
C PRO A 89 11.84 -3.20 2.32
N TYR A 90 11.00 -3.24 3.35
CA TYR A 90 10.10 -4.38 3.61
C TYR A 90 9.27 -4.71 2.37
N LEU A 91 8.65 -3.68 1.78
CA LEU A 91 8.03 -3.73 0.46
C LEU A 91 8.30 -2.44 -0.33
N LEU A 92 8.48 -2.57 -1.64
CA LEU A 92 8.40 -1.47 -2.59
C LEU A 92 7.07 -1.55 -3.32
N ASP A 93 6.19 -0.57 -3.12
CA ASP A 93 4.91 -0.47 -3.84
C ASP A 93 5.14 0.09 -5.24
N VAL A 94 4.72 -0.66 -6.26
CA VAL A 94 4.72 -0.24 -7.66
C VAL A 94 3.37 -0.57 -8.29
N GLU A 95 2.82 0.38 -9.04
CA GLU A 95 1.55 0.21 -9.72
C GLU A 95 1.62 -0.88 -10.81
N TYR A 96 0.59 -1.73 -10.88
CA TYR A 96 0.42 -2.70 -11.95
C TYR A 96 0.52 -2.05 -13.33
N ASN A 97 -0.11 -0.89 -13.50
CA ASN A 97 -0.10 -0.16 -14.76
C ASN A 97 1.29 0.33 -15.16
N THR A 98 2.12 0.73 -14.20
CA THR A 98 3.51 1.15 -14.44
C THR A 98 4.35 -0.03 -14.92
N LEU A 99 4.29 -1.16 -14.24
CA LEU A 99 5.06 -2.35 -14.64
C LEU A 99 4.57 -2.96 -15.96
N ARG A 100 3.26 -2.95 -16.20
CA ARG A 100 2.68 -3.42 -17.46
C ARG A 100 3.17 -2.60 -18.66
N LYS A 101 3.30 -1.28 -18.48
CA LYS A 101 3.76 -0.36 -19.54
C LYS A 101 5.29 -0.31 -19.66
N ASN A 102 6.03 -0.68 -18.62
CA ASN A 102 7.47 -0.56 -18.57
C ASN A 102 8.17 -1.90 -18.27
N LYS A 103 8.43 -2.67 -19.33
CA LYS A 103 9.11 -3.97 -19.24
C LYS A 103 10.54 -3.87 -18.70
N SER A 104 11.26 -2.78 -18.99
CA SER A 104 12.66 -2.61 -18.53
C SER A 104 12.73 -2.38 -17.02
N LEU A 105 11.79 -1.62 -16.45
CA LEU A 105 11.64 -1.50 -14.99
C LEU A 105 11.29 -2.84 -14.36
N HIS A 106 10.34 -3.59 -14.94
CA HIS A 106 10.00 -4.91 -14.42
C HIS A 106 11.23 -5.84 -14.38
N GLN A 107 11.98 -5.90 -15.48
CA GLN A 107 13.18 -6.73 -15.57
C GLN A 107 14.29 -6.27 -14.61
N TYR A 108 14.43 -4.96 -14.39
CA TYR A 108 15.34 -4.41 -13.39
C TYR A 108 14.95 -4.89 -11.99
N LEU A 109 13.70 -4.67 -11.57
CA LEU A 109 13.24 -5.02 -10.23
C LEU A 109 13.35 -6.52 -9.94
N LYS A 110 13.13 -7.39 -10.94
CA LYS A 110 13.35 -8.85 -10.81
C LYS A 110 14.80 -9.24 -10.48
N ARG A 111 15.78 -8.41 -10.82
CA ARG A 111 17.20 -8.64 -10.52
C ARG A 111 17.61 -8.05 -9.17
N THR A 112 16.79 -7.17 -8.59
CA THR A 112 17.04 -6.62 -7.25
C THR A 112 16.59 -7.59 -6.15
N ARG A 113 17.05 -7.35 -4.92
CA ARG A 113 16.58 -8.08 -3.74
C ARG A 113 15.27 -7.53 -3.14
N ALA A 114 14.69 -6.49 -3.77
CA ALA A 114 13.52 -5.81 -3.22
C ALA A 114 12.26 -6.67 -3.34
N ASN A 115 11.51 -6.77 -2.24
CA ASN A 115 10.19 -7.40 -2.27
C ASN A 115 9.17 -6.40 -2.84
N ILE A 116 8.62 -6.70 -4.02
CA ILE A 116 7.69 -5.79 -4.69
C ILE A 116 6.25 -6.06 -4.22
N LEU A 117 5.52 -5.00 -3.88
CA LEU A 117 4.08 -4.97 -3.73
C LEU A 117 3.46 -4.40 -5.01
N ILE A 118 2.70 -5.21 -5.74
CA ILE A 118 2.03 -4.76 -6.95
C ILE A 118 0.70 -4.18 -6.54
N SER A 119 0.45 -2.91 -6.83
CA SER A 119 -0.78 -2.24 -6.43
C SER A 119 -1.65 -1.82 -7.60
N TRP A 120 -2.96 -1.74 -7.37
CA TRP A 120 -3.92 -1.20 -8.32
C TRP A 120 -5.08 -0.54 -7.57
N HIS A 121 -5.50 0.62 -8.05
CA HIS A 121 -6.54 1.44 -7.42
C HIS A 121 -7.65 1.79 -8.40
N ASP A 122 -8.91 1.70 -7.97
CA ASP A 122 -10.07 2.26 -8.65
C ASP A 122 -10.78 3.23 -7.71
N PHE A 123 -10.55 4.53 -7.93
CA PHE A 123 -11.14 5.58 -7.13
C PHE A 123 -12.62 5.84 -7.46
N SER A 124 -13.14 5.26 -8.54
CA SER A 124 -14.47 5.53 -9.04
C SER A 124 -15.52 4.51 -8.60
N LYS A 125 -15.16 3.23 -8.51
CA LYS A 125 -16.09 2.14 -8.22
C LYS A 125 -15.38 0.88 -7.77
N THR A 126 -16.17 -0.13 -7.41
CA THR A 126 -15.72 -1.52 -7.27
C THR A 126 -16.18 -2.31 -8.49
N PRO A 127 -15.27 -2.73 -9.38
CA PRO A 127 -15.62 -3.51 -10.57
C PRO A 127 -16.31 -4.84 -10.27
N SER A 128 -16.78 -5.51 -11.33
CA SER A 128 -17.36 -6.85 -11.22
C SER A 128 -16.37 -7.86 -10.59
N GLU A 129 -16.90 -8.93 -9.99
CA GLU A 129 -16.07 -9.97 -9.38
C GLU A 129 -15.13 -10.62 -10.42
N LYS A 130 -15.63 -10.86 -11.64
CA LYS A 130 -14.83 -11.38 -12.76
C LYS A 130 -13.66 -10.45 -13.08
N THR A 131 -13.89 -9.14 -13.12
CA THR A 131 -12.85 -8.14 -13.37
C THR A 131 -11.82 -8.13 -12.25
N LEU A 132 -12.26 -8.12 -10.99
CA LEU A 132 -11.38 -8.14 -9.82
C LEU A 132 -10.50 -9.40 -9.78
N ARG A 133 -11.08 -10.59 -10.02
CA ARG A 133 -10.34 -11.85 -10.09
C ARG A 133 -9.34 -11.87 -11.25
N SER A 134 -9.74 -11.34 -12.40
CA SER A 134 -8.83 -11.18 -13.56
C SER A 134 -7.65 -10.27 -13.22
N MET A 135 -7.90 -9.14 -12.56
CA MET A 135 -6.86 -8.21 -12.11
C MET A 135 -5.91 -8.89 -11.10
N ALA A 136 -6.45 -9.55 -10.08
CA ALA A 136 -5.64 -10.26 -9.08
C ALA A 136 -4.74 -11.34 -9.71
N ARG A 137 -5.26 -12.13 -10.66
CA ARG A 137 -4.46 -13.11 -11.41
C ARG A 137 -3.34 -12.46 -12.22
N LYS A 138 -3.64 -11.36 -12.93
CA LYS A 138 -2.63 -10.62 -13.70
C LYS A 138 -1.52 -10.06 -12.80
N MET A 139 -1.88 -9.47 -11.67
CA MET A 139 -0.92 -8.93 -10.69
C MET A 139 -0.08 -10.03 -10.05
N SER A 140 -0.68 -11.20 -9.77
CA SER A 140 0.02 -12.37 -9.20
C SER A 140 1.13 -12.91 -10.11
N GLY A 141 1.05 -12.65 -11.43
CA GLY A 141 2.14 -12.96 -12.36
C GLY A 141 3.40 -12.12 -12.16
N PHE A 142 3.32 -11.01 -11.42
CA PHE A 142 4.45 -10.12 -11.15
C PHE A 142 5.03 -10.29 -9.74
N SER A 143 4.18 -10.55 -8.74
CA SER A 143 4.59 -10.74 -7.35
C SER A 143 3.54 -11.51 -6.57
N LYS A 144 3.96 -12.21 -5.51
CA LYS A 144 3.05 -12.76 -4.51
C LYS A 144 2.36 -11.70 -3.65
N ASN A 145 2.95 -10.51 -3.51
CA ASN A 145 2.37 -9.41 -2.75
C ASN A 145 1.56 -8.53 -3.69
N ILE A 146 0.24 -8.49 -3.50
CA ILE A 146 -0.67 -7.72 -4.35
C ILE A 146 -1.62 -6.87 -3.51
N LYS A 147 -1.91 -5.65 -3.94
CA LYS A 147 -2.80 -4.70 -3.28
C LYS A 147 -3.87 -4.19 -4.24
N ILE A 148 -5.14 -4.42 -3.93
CA ILE A 148 -6.28 -4.02 -4.76
C ILE A 148 -7.19 -3.15 -3.90
N VAL A 149 -7.31 -1.87 -4.25
CA VAL A 149 -8.15 -0.94 -3.49
C VAL A 149 -9.16 -0.29 -4.41
N THR A 150 -10.45 -0.41 -4.10
CA THR A 150 -11.55 0.15 -4.91
C THR A 150 -12.34 1.17 -4.11
N THR A 151 -13.33 1.84 -4.71
CA THR A 151 -14.32 2.66 -3.98
C THR A 151 -15.66 1.93 -3.91
N ALA A 152 -16.20 1.75 -2.71
CA ALA A 152 -17.53 1.17 -2.52
C ALA A 152 -18.61 2.24 -2.59
N LYS A 153 -19.65 2.02 -3.41
CA LYS A 153 -20.86 2.85 -3.50
C LYS A 153 -22.07 2.23 -2.80
N ALA A 154 -21.94 0.95 -2.41
CA ALA A 154 -22.91 0.22 -1.60
C ALA A 154 -22.23 -0.91 -0.84
N ILE A 155 -22.89 -1.48 0.17
CA ILE A 155 -22.37 -2.62 0.96
C ILE A 155 -22.02 -3.83 0.07
N ASN A 156 -22.78 -4.05 -1.00
CA ASN A 156 -22.51 -5.15 -1.94
C ASN A 156 -21.15 -5.03 -2.63
N ASP A 157 -20.63 -3.82 -2.83
CA ASP A 157 -19.28 -3.60 -3.36
C ASP A 157 -18.22 -4.08 -2.37
N THR A 158 -18.42 -3.79 -1.08
CA THR A 158 -17.55 -4.24 0.03
C THR A 158 -17.49 -5.76 0.09
N LEU A 159 -18.64 -6.43 -0.01
CA LEU A 159 -18.68 -7.90 -0.08
C LEU A 159 -17.94 -8.43 -1.31
N ARG A 160 -18.11 -7.78 -2.47
CA ARG A 160 -17.49 -8.20 -3.74
C ARG A 160 -15.97 -8.14 -3.68
N ILE A 161 -15.38 -7.10 -3.09
CA ILE A 161 -13.92 -7.04 -2.94
C ILE A 161 -13.40 -8.05 -1.92
N LEU A 162 -14.12 -8.27 -0.82
CA LEU A 162 -13.75 -9.27 0.20
C LEU A 162 -13.85 -10.72 -0.34
N LYS A 163 -14.69 -11.00 -1.34
CA LYS A 163 -14.73 -12.31 -2.01
C LYS A 163 -13.42 -12.68 -2.72
N LEU A 164 -12.52 -11.72 -2.99
CA LEU A 164 -11.21 -12.02 -3.56
C LEU A 164 -10.39 -12.97 -2.68
N TYR A 165 -10.52 -12.88 -1.35
CA TYR A 165 -9.79 -13.74 -0.43
C TYR A 165 -10.16 -15.22 -0.57
N LYS A 166 -11.41 -15.55 -0.94
CA LYS A 166 -11.87 -16.95 -1.09
C LYS A 166 -11.24 -17.68 -2.29
N GLY A 167 -10.73 -16.97 -3.29
CA GLY A 167 -10.20 -17.58 -4.51
C GLY A 167 -8.72 -17.29 -4.76
N MET A 168 -8.01 -16.82 -3.75
CA MET A 168 -6.58 -16.59 -3.84
C MET A 168 -5.81 -17.71 -3.16
N SER A 169 -4.68 -18.09 -3.74
CA SER A 169 -3.78 -19.07 -3.14
C SER A 169 -3.36 -18.59 -1.74
N HIS A 170 -3.30 -19.49 -0.78
CA HIS A 170 -2.75 -19.22 0.56
C HIS A 170 -1.29 -18.71 0.53
N ARG A 171 -0.59 -18.85 -0.61
CA ARG A 171 0.76 -18.31 -0.81
C ARG A 171 0.78 -16.84 -1.26
N SER A 172 -0.36 -16.26 -1.65
CA SER A 172 -0.44 -14.84 -2.02
C SER A 172 -0.66 -13.98 -0.79
N ASN A 173 0.05 -12.86 -0.74
CA ASN A 173 -0.12 -11.83 0.27
C ASN A 173 -1.05 -10.76 -0.32
N LEU A 174 -2.36 -11.03 -0.28
CA LEU A 174 -3.38 -10.11 -0.79
C LEU A 174 -3.73 -9.03 0.24
N ILE A 175 -3.68 -7.77 -0.20
CA ILE A 175 -4.23 -6.62 0.53
C ILE A 175 -5.37 -6.03 -0.30
N ALA A 176 -6.59 -6.49 -0.05
CA ALA A 176 -7.80 -6.02 -0.70
C ALA A 176 -8.82 -5.45 0.28
N PHE A 177 -9.28 -4.23 0.02
CA PHE A 177 -10.35 -3.53 0.74
C PHE A 177 -10.91 -2.38 -0.12
N ALA A 178 -12.04 -1.81 0.28
CA ALA A 178 -12.66 -0.68 -0.39
C ALA A 178 -12.54 0.61 0.45
N MET A 179 -12.43 1.74 -0.25
CA MET A 179 -12.56 3.11 0.23
C MET A 179 -14.03 3.52 0.31
N GLY A 180 -14.28 4.68 0.92
CA GLY A 180 -15.62 5.22 1.14
C GLY A 180 -16.29 4.62 2.38
N ASP A 181 -17.40 5.21 2.79
CA ASP A 181 -18.06 4.85 4.05
C ASP A 181 -18.58 3.41 4.03
N TYR A 182 -19.18 2.98 2.92
CA TYR A 182 -19.56 1.59 2.70
C TYR A 182 -18.36 0.62 2.73
N GLY A 183 -17.17 1.10 2.34
CA GLY A 183 -15.94 0.33 2.31
C GLY A 183 -15.28 0.17 3.68
N ARG A 184 -15.59 1.03 4.66
CA ARG A 184 -14.87 1.13 5.94
C ARG A 184 -14.72 -0.22 6.64
N MET A 185 -15.79 -1.02 6.72
CA MET A 185 -15.77 -2.36 7.34
C MET A 185 -14.81 -3.34 6.67
N SER A 186 -14.55 -3.22 5.36
CA SER A 186 -13.59 -4.11 4.69
C SER A 186 -12.16 -3.96 5.19
N ARG A 187 -11.80 -2.79 5.76
CA ARG A 187 -10.47 -2.57 6.36
C ARG A 187 -10.25 -3.36 7.64
N ILE A 188 -11.33 -3.75 8.32
CA ILE A 188 -11.28 -4.61 9.50
C ILE A 188 -11.29 -6.06 9.03
N LEU A 189 -12.31 -6.42 8.22
CA LEU A 189 -12.59 -7.80 7.81
C LEU A 189 -11.48 -8.40 6.95
N CYS A 190 -10.75 -7.61 6.16
CA CYS A 190 -9.68 -8.12 5.31
C CYS A 190 -8.61 -8.91 6.09
N THR A 191 -8.26 -8.46 7.29
CA THR A 191 -7.25 -9.13 8.14
C THR A 191 -7.71 -10.51 8.59
N ARG A 192 -9.02 -10.68 8.85
CA ARG A 192 -9.63 -11.97 9.20
C ARG A 192 -9.70 -12.93 8.01
N LEU A 193 -9.79 -12.39 6.81
CA LEU A 193 -9.86 -13.16 5.57
C LEU A 193 -8.47 -13.49 4.99
N GLY A 194 -7.38 -13.12 5.68
CA GLY A 194 -6.02 -13.49 5.30
C GLY A 194 -5.16 -12.33 4.80
N SER A 195 -5.61 -11.08 4.89
CA SER A 195 -4.75 -9.94 4.59
C SER A 195 -3.60 -9.83 5.59
N PRO A 196 -2.34 -9.64 5.15
CA PRO A 196 -1.19 -9.64 6.05
C PRO A 196 -1.17 -8.45 7.02
N PHE A 197 -1.83 -7.35 6.67
CA PHE A 197 -2.04 -6.17 7.51
C PHE A 197 -3.13 -5.28 6.89
N THR A 198 -3.66 -4.34 7.68
CA THR A 198 -4.55 -3.28 7.19
C THR A 198 -3.93 -1.89 7.34
N TYR A 199 -4.40 -0.94 6.53
CA TYR A 199 -3.89 0.43 6.52
C TYR A 199 -4.67 1.33 7.48
N VAL A 200 -3.93 2.06 8.31
CA VAL A 200 -4.45 2.98 9.35
C VAL A 200 -3.71 4.32 9.31
N SER A 201 -4.26 5.34 9.97
CA SER A 201 -3.64 6.67 10.07
C SER A 201 -3.02 6.93 11.44
N LEU A 202 -1.98 7.77 11.47
CA LEU A 202 -1.45 8.38 12.69
C LEU A 202 -2.28 9.63 13.01
N GLY A 203 -3.46 9.44 13.61
CA GLY A 203 -4.44 10.51 13.80
C GLY A 203 -5.25 10.76 12.52
N LYS A 204 -5.12 11.94 11.90
CA LYS A 204 -5.95 12.34 10.73
C LYS A 204 -5.80 11.34 9.55
N PRO A 205 -6.90 10.87 8.94
CA PRO A 205 -6.88 9.97 7.78
C PRO A 205 -6.09 10.51 6.59
N VAL A 206 -5.36 9.63 5.89
CA VAL A 206 -4.67 9.96 4.62
C VAL A 206 -5.54 9.57 3.41
N ALA A 207 -6.52 8.69 3.60
CA ALA A 207 -7.50 8.27 2.61
C ALA A 207 -8.92 8.17 3.22
N PRO A 208 -9.99 8.33 2.41
CA PRO A 208 -11.37 8.21 2.88
C PRO A 208 -11.67 6.86 3.55
N GLY A 209 -12.39 6.91 4.68
CA GLY A 209 -12.78 5.74 5.46
C GLY A 209 -11.64 5.01 6.19
N GLN A 210 -10.46 5.62 6.30
CA GLN A 210 -9.32 5.04 7.03
C GLN A 210 -9.50 5.26 8.55
N PHE A 211 -9.38 4.19 9.33
CA PHE A 211 -9.35 4.27 10.79
C PHE A 211 -8.01 4.82 11.27
N SER A 212 -8.05 5.55 12.38
CA SER A 212 -6.84 5.82 13.17
C SER A 212 -6.30 4.53 13.78
N LEU A 213 -5.00 4.55 14.09
CA LEU A 213 -4.34 3.44 14.75
C LEU A 213 -5.00 3.08 16.10
N ASP A 214 -5.40 4.09 16.89
CA ASP A 214 -6.00 3.87 18.20
C ASP A 214 -7.43 3.30 18.09
N GLU A 215 -8.23 3.76 17.12
CA GLU A 215 -9.55 3.14 16.80
C GLU A 215 -9.38 1.66 16.41
N MET A 216 -8.45 1.36 15.48
CA MET A 216 -8.25 0.00 15.00
C MET A 216 -7.71 -0.92 16.11
N ALA A 217 -6.82 -0.41 16.96
CA ALA A 217 -6.34 -1.14 18.12
C ALA A 217 -7.49 -1.48 19.11
N SER A 218 -8.42 -0.54 19.31
CA SER A 218 -9.60 -0.76 20.15
C SER A 218 -10.53 -1.83 19.55
N ILE A 219 -10.78 -1.76 18.24
CA ILE A 219 -11.58 -2.78 17.52
C ILE A 219 -10.94 -4.17 17.64
N PHE A 220 -9.62 -4.29 17.47
CA PHE A 220 -8.94 -5.59 17.58
C PHE A 220 -8.94 -6.16 19.00
N LYS A 221 -9.03 -5.32 20.04
CA LYS A 221 -9.19 -5.77 21.43
C LYS A 221 -10.58 -6.35 21.68
N LEU A 222 -11.64 -5.76 21.11
CA LEU A 222 -13.03 -6.23 21.27
C LEU A 222 -13.32 -7.57 20.59
N GLN A 223 -12.45 -7.99 19.67
CA GLN A 223 -12.62 -9.24 18.92
C GLN A 223 -11.75 -10.39 19.47
N LYS A 224 -11.16 -10.21 20.65
CA LYS A 224 -10.60 -11.29 21.47
C LYS A 224 -11.70 -11.91 22.29
#